data_AF-A0A6U2WZF7-F1
#
_entry.id   AF-A0A6U2WZF7-F1
#
_cell.length_a   1.000
_cell.length_b   1.000
_cell.length_c   1.000
_cell.angle_alpha   90.00
_cell.angle_beta   90.00
_cell.angle_gamma   90.00
#
_symmetry.space_group_name_H-M   'P 1'
#
loop_
_entity.id
_entity.type
_entity.pdbx_description
1 polymer ?
#
loop_
_entity_poly.entity_id
_entity_poly.type
_entity_poly.pdbx_seq_one_letter_code
_entity_poly.pdbx_strand_id
1 'polypeptide(L)'
;AMAIARDGKNLFRESRLEEIRQRMEAAESTTIEWKGETITYADICASNNVGLGTTYEFPCARLTPMDFFKEARWFFDENDKVTWRNDVIRQSIVKPILPRFGIM
;
A
#
# COMPACT_ATOMS: atom_id res chain seq x y z
N ALA A 1 15.54 42.76 9.51
CA ALA A 1 15.75 41.80 8.40
C ALA A 1 14.60 40.80 8.43
N MET A 2 13.81 40.68 7.36
CA MET A 2 12.80 39.61 7.26
C MET A 2 13.54 38.28 7.17
N ALA A 3 13.19 37.34 8.04
CA ALA A 3 13.75 35.99 8.02
C ALA A 3 13.35 35.32 6.71
N ILE A 4 14.29 35.20 5.79
CA ILE A 4 14.13 34.39 4.58
C ILE A 4 14.02 32.94 5.05
N ALA A 5 12.88 32.30 4.81
CA ALA A 5 12.66 30.90 5.14
C ALA A 5 13.76 30.05 4.49
N ARG A 6 14.62 29.43 5.31
CA ARG A 6 15.67 28.51 4.86
C ARG A 6 15.02 27.17 4.57
N ASP A 7 14.38 27.07 3.42
CA ASP A 7 13.52 25.96 3.04
C ASP A 7 14.24 24.65 2.71
N GLY A 8 15.54 24.53 3.01
CA GLY A 8 16.26 23.32 3.39
C GLY A 8 16.16 22.06 2.51
N LYS A 9 15.50 22.11 1.36
CA LYS A 9 14.99 20.94 0.61
C LYS A 9 13.86 20.19 1.34
N ASN A 10 12.88 20.89 1.89
CA ASN A 10 11.69 20.24 2.45
C ASN A 10 10.97 19.41 1.36
N LEU A 11 10.87 18.11 1.60
CA LEU A 11 10.22 17.12 0.73
C LEU A 11 8.69 17.20 0.77
N PHE A 12 8.11 17.72 1.84
CA PHE A 12 6.65 17.84 2.01
C PHE A 12 6.13 19.13 1.39
N ARG A 13 6.54 19.39 0.15
CA ARG A 13 5.98 20.42 -0.71
C ARG A 13 5.16 19.75 -1.77
N GLU A 14 4.03 20.32 -2.11
CA GLU A 14 3.13 19.79 -3.13
C GLU A 14 3.87 19.45 -4.44
N SER A 15 4.70 20.37 -4.95
CA SER A 15 5.48 20.14 -6.17
C SER A 15 6.49 19.00 -6.08
N ARG A 16 7.01 18.71 -4.88
CA ARG A 16 7.95 17.60 -4.64
C ARG A 16 7.25 16.28 -4.45
N LEU A 17 6.11 16.29 -3.77
CA LEU A 17 5.24 15.12 -3.64
C LEU A 17 4.68 14.70 -4.99
N GLU A 18 4.30 15.68 -5.83
CA GLU A 18 3.87 15.44 -7.21
C GLU A 18 5.00 14.88 -8.09
N GLU A 19 6.22 15.41 -7.97
CA GLU A 19 7.40 14.83 -8.63
C GLU A 19 7.64 13.37 -8.20
N ILE A 20 7.48 13.07 -6.91
CA ILE A 20 7.60 11.71 -6.38
C ILE A 20 6.49 10.81 -6.95
N ARG A 21 5.23 11.28 -6.98
CA ARG A 21 4.09 10.55 -7.55
C ARG A 21 4.35 10.18 -9.01
N GLN A 22 4.79 11.13 -9.83
CA GLN A 22 5.09 10.89 -11.25
C GLN A 22 6.19 9.85 -11.44
N ARG A 23 7.25 9.90 -10.62
CA ARG A 23 8.33 8.90 -10.66
C ARG A 23 7.85 7.51 -10.26
N MET A 24 6.96 7.45 -9.27
CA MET A 24 6.34 6.19 -8.84
C MET A 24 5.52 5.58 -9.98
N GLU A 25 4.69 6.38 -10.65
CA GLU A 25 3.90 5.93 -11.80
C GLU A 25 4.77 5.45 -12.95
N ALA A 26 5.83 6.19 -13.28
CA ALA A 26 6.78 5.78 -14.31
C ALA A 26 7.44 4.43 -13.98
N ALA A 27 7.88 4.23 -12.74
CA ALA A 27 8.48 2.97 -12.32
C ALA A 27 7.50 1.79 -12.43
N GLU A 28 6.25 1.99 -12.00
CA GLU A 28 5.21 0.95 -12.01
C GLU A 28 4.66 0.65 -13.40
N SER A 29 4.76 1.61 -14.33
CA SER A 29 4.41 1.41 -15.75
C SER A 29 5.48 0.67 -16.56
N THR A 30 6.60 0.30 -15.94
CA THR A 30 7.71 -0.34 -16.66
C THR A 30 7.31 -1.73 -17.11
N THR A 31 7.49 -1.98 -18.41
CA THR A 31 7.32 -3.30 -19.05
C THR A 31 8.62 -3.74 -19.69
N ILE A 32 8.92 -5.03 -19.61
CA ILE A 32 10.13 -5.63 -20.14
C ILE A 32 9.75 -6.87 -20.94
N GLU A 33 10.21 -6.94 -22.19
CA GLU A 33 10.11 -8.15 -23.01
C GLU A 33 11.26 -9.10 -22.65
N TRP A 34 10.95 -10.27 -22.11
CA TRP A 34 11.94 -11.28 -21.77
C TRP A 34 11.49 -12.65 -22.25
N LYS A 35 12.28 -13.25 -23.17
CA LYS A 35 12.01 -14.58 -23.75
C LYS A 35 10.63 -14.70 -24.43
N GLY A 36 10.12 -13.61 -25.00
CA GLY A 36 8.82 -13.57 -25.68
C GLY A 36 7.62 -13.40 -24.75
N GLU A 37 7.87 -13.14 -23.46
CA GLU A 37 6.86 -12.78 -22.47
C GLU A 37 7.02 -11.31 -22.07
N THR A 38 5.91 -10.59 -21.99
CA THR A 38 5.88 -9.24 -21.41
C THR A 38 5.81 -9.34 -19.89
N ILE A 39 6.89 -8.94 -19.22
CA ILE A 39 6.94 -8.86 -17.76
C ILE A 39 6.60 -7.43 -17.34
N THR A 40 5.63 -7.30 -16.47
CA THR A 40 5.19 -6.03 -15.88
C THR A 40 5.68 -5.88 -14.45
N TYR A 41 5.61 -4.67 -13.91
CA TYR A 41 5.92 -4.42 -12.49
C TYR A 41 5.09 -5.29 -11.53
N ALA A 42 3.82 -5.56 -11.86
CA ALA A 42 2.92 -6.37 -11.05
C ALA A 42 3.37 -7.83 -10.94
N ASP A 43 4.07 -8.35 -11.95
CA ASP A 43 4.54 -9.75 -11.98
C ASP A 43 5.72 -10.00 -11.02
N ILE A 44 6.49 -8.96 -10.71
CA ILE A 44 7.71 -9.05 -9.91
C ILE A 44 7.59 -8.41 -8.52
N CYS A 45 6.57 -7.57 -8.31
CA CYS A 45 6.46 -6.81 -7.08
C CYS A 45 6.11 -7.71 -5.89
N ALA A 46 6.58 -7.35 -4.70
CA ALA A 46 6.12 -7.99 -3.47
C ALA A 46 4.67 -7.54 -3.20
N SER A 47 3.71 -8.44 -3.36
CA SER A 47 2.31 -8.17 -2.99
C SER A 47 1.96 -8.82 -1.65
N ASN A 48 1.03 -8.21 -0.93
CA ASN A 48 0.47 -8.84 0.25
C ASN A 48 -0.67 -9.78 -0.19
N ASN A 49 -0.42 -11.08 -0.17
CA ASN A 49 -1.40 -12.09 -0.57
C ASN A 49 -2.63 -12.19 0.35
N VAL A 50 -2.65 -11.44 1.45
CA VAL A 50 -3.74 -11.42 2.43
C VAL A 50 -5.04 -10.83 1.86
N GLY A 51 -5.02 -10.10 0.74
CA GLY A 51 -6.22 -9.58 0.07
C GLY A 51 -6.52 -10.16 -1.30
N LEU A 52 -5.74 -11.14 -1.77
CA LEU A 52 -5.93 -11.76 -3.09
C LEU A 52 -7.28 -12.50 -3.13
N GLY A 53 -8.19 -12.07 -4.03
CA GLY A 53 -9.55 -12.60 -4.14
C GLY A 53 -10.60 -11.93 -3.23
N THR A 54 -10.26 -10.83 -2.55
CA THR A 54 -11.21 -9.99 -1.81
C THR A 54 -11.61 -8.75 -2.61
N THR A 55 -12.54 -7.92 -2.12
CA THR A 55 -12.89 -6.65 -2.80
C THR A 55 -11.75 -5.65 -2.83
N TYR A 56 -10.77 -5.77 -1.93
CA TYR A 56 -9.62 -4.88 -1.84
C TYR A 56 -8.33 -5.60 -2.22
N GLU A 57 -7.82 -5.29 -3.41
CA GLU A 57 -6.50 -5.74 -3.84
C GLU A 57 -5.43 -4.79 -3.30
N PHE A 58 -4.55 -5.33 -2.45
CA PHE A 58 -3.42 -4.55 -1.96
C PHE A 58 -2.51 -4.17 -3.13
N PRO A 59 -2.15 -2.89 -3.28
CA PRO A 59 -1.14 -2.51 -4.26
C PRO A 59 0.19 -3.19 -3.90
N CYS A 60 1.05 -3.33 -4.90
CA CYS A 60 2.43 -3.73 -4.71
C CYS A 60 3.08 -2.99 -3.54
N ALA A 61 3.76 -3.73 -2.66
CA ALA A 61 4.47 -3.18 -1.53
C ALA A 61 5.55 -2.21 -2.04
N ARG A 62 5.39 -0.95 -1.66
CA ARG A 62 6.34 0.13 -1.90
C ARG A 62 6.41 0.98 -0.64
N LEU A 63 7.57 1.54 -0.36
CA LEU A 63 7.79 2.42 0.79
C LEU A 63 8.14 3.80 0.26
N THR A 64 7.20 4.72 0.37
CA THR A 64 7.31 6.08 -0.17
C THR A 64 6.65 7.09 0.78
N PRO A 65 7.12 8.35 0.79
CA PRO A 65 6.41 9.41 1.51
C PRO A 65 4.97 9.63 1.02
N MET A 66 4.65 9.16 -0.19
CA MET A 66 3.31 9.25 -0.77
C MET A 66 2.33 8.26 -0.12
N ASP A 67 2.81 7.21 0.58
CA ASP A 67 1.92 6.19 1.18
C ASP A 67 1.03 6.74 2.30
N PHE A 68 1.33 7.94 2.82
CA PHE A 68 0.45 8.68 3.72
C PHE A 68 -0.75 9.35 3.03
N PHE A 69 -0.75 9.39 1.69
CA PHE A 69 -1.71 10.10 0.85
C PHE A 69 -2.53 9.10 0.01
N LYS A 70 -3.79 9.44 -0.30
CA LYS A 70 -4.68 8.53 -1.03
C LYS A 70 -4.23 8.28 -2.47
N GLU A 71 -3.53 9.25 -3.03
CA GLU A 71 -2.90 9.27 -4.35
C GLU A 71 -1.89 8.11 -4.50
N ALA A 72 -1.38 7.55 -3.39
CA ALA A 72 -0.53 6.38 -3.43
C ALA A 72 -1.29 5.04 -3.45
N ARG A 73 -2.62 5.04 -3.53
CA ARG A 73 -3.48 3.84 -3.62
C ARG A 73 -3.44 2.91 -2.39
N TRP A 74 -2.83 3.36 -1.29
CA TRP A 74 -2.89 2.72 0.04
C TRP A 74 -4.11 3.20 0.83
N PHE A 75 -5.26 3.34 0.17
CA PHE A 75 -6.47 3.86 0.80
C PHE A 75 -7.56 2.79 0.83
N PHE A 76 -8.00 2.44 2.03
CA PHE A 76 -9.19 1.62 2.24
C PHE A 76 -10.42 2.50 2.33
N ASP A 77 -11.39 2.29 1.44
CA ASP A 77 -12.71 2.86 1.62
C ASP A 77 -13.42 2.21 2.84
N GLU A 78 -14.59 2.71 3.23
CA GLU A 78 -15.32 2.12 4.37
C GLU A 78 -15.82 0.70 4.09
N ASN A 79 -16.20 0.39 2.85
CA ASN A 79 -16.65 -0.93 2.44
C ASN A 79 -15.49 -1.94 2.46
N ASP A 80 -14.32 -1.56 1.95
CA ASP A 80 -13.08 -2.32 1.94
C ASP A 80 -12.63 -2.68 3.35
N LYS A 81 -12.78 -1.74 4.31
CA LYS A 81 -12.49 -2.02 5.73
C LYS A 81 -13.43 -3.07 6.30
N VAL A 82 -14.72 -2.99 5.98
CA VAL A 82 -15.73 -3.93 6.50
C VAL A 82 -15.50 -5.32 5.88
N THR A 83 -15.27 -5.39 4.58
CA THR A 83 -14.97 -6.65 3.87
C THR A 83 -13.67 -7.26 4.37
N TRP A 84 -12.58 -6.49 4.43
CA TRP A 84 -11.30 -6.98 4.95
C TRP A 84 -11.42 -7.49 6.40
N ARG A 85 -12.17 -6.80 7.26
CA ARG A 85 -12.43 -7.28 8.61
C ARG A 85 -13.21 -8.59 8.64
N ASN A 86 -14.24 -8.72 7.81
CA ASN A 86 -15.13 -9.88 7.84
C ASN A 86 -14.55 -11.10 7.14
N ASP A 87 -13.89 -10.90 6.00
CA ASP A 87 -13.46 -11.98 5.13
C ASP A 87 -12.01 -12.38 5.42
N VAL A 88 -11.16 -11.43 5.80
CA VAL A 88 -9.77 -11.72 6.10
C VAL A 88 -9.56 -11.83 7.60
N ILE A 89 -9.79 -10.78 8.38
CA ILE A 89 -9.45 -10.78 9.80
C ILE A 89 -10.24 -11.84 10.57
N ARG A 90 -11.57 -11.90 10.43
CA ARG A 90 -12.38 -12.87 11.19
C ARG A 90 -12.14 -14.32 10.76
N GLN A 91 -11.71 -14.57 9.52
CA GLN A 91 -11.40 -15.92 9.04
C GLN A 91 -9.93 -16.32 9.34
N SER A 92 -9.02 -15.36 9.35
CA SER A 92 -7.56 -15.56 9.53
C SER A 92 -7.10 -15.41 10.98
N ILE A 93 -7.84 -14.69 11.83
CA ILE A 93 -7.57 -14.67 13.26
C ILE A 93 -7.95 -16.05 13.80
N VAL A 94 -6.91 -16.85 14.02
CA VAL A 94 -6.83 -17.93 15.00
C VAL A 94 -7.79 -17.64 16.15
N LYS A 95 -8.89 -18.39 16.25
CA LYS A 95 -9.67 -18.45 17.48
C LYS A 95 -8.67 -18.72 18.60
N PRO A 96 -8.60 -17.93 19.68
CA PRO A 96 -7.81 -18.37 20.82
C PRO A 96 -8.45 -19.67 21.30
N ILE A 97 -7.84 -20.82 21.01
CA ILE A 97 -8.04 -22.05 21.75
C ILE A 97 -7.27 -21.86 23.06
N LEU A 98 -7.70 -20.89 23.86
CA LEU A 98 -7.43 -20.93 25.29
C LEU A 98 -8.75 -21.44 25.88
N PRO A 99 -8.83 -22.73 26.28
CA PRO A 99 -9.93 -23.13 27.13
C PRO A 99 -9.84 -22.22 28.36
N ARG A 100 -10.94 -21.54 28.69
CA ARG A 100 -11.06 -20.85 29.97
C ARG A 100 -10.92 -21.93 31.05
N PHE A 101 -9.73 -22.12 31.59
CA PHE A 101 -9.57 -22.73 32.90
C PHE A 101 -10.02 -21.69 33.92
N GLY A 102 -11.30 -21.77 34.28
CA GLY A 102 -11.96 -20.81 35.17
C GLY A 102 -13.46 -21.02 35.25
N ILE A 103 -13.90 -22.28 35.26
CA ILE A 103 -15.11 -22.69 35.98
C ILE A 103 -14.61 -23.60 37.11
N MET A 104 -14.40 -22.98 38.26
CA MET A 104 -14.93 -23.40 39.56
C MET A 104 -15.13 -22.14 40.38
#